data_AF-A0A938QE07-F1
#
_entry.id   AF-A0A938QE07-F1
#
_cell.length_a   1.000
_cell.length_b   1.000
_cell.length_c   1.000
_cell.angle_alpha   90.00
_cell.angle_beta   90.00
_cell.angle_gamma   90.00
#
_symmetry.space_group_name_H-M   'P 1'
#
loop_
_entity.id
_entity.type
_entity.pdbx_description
1 polymer ?
#
loop_
_entity_poly.entity_id
_entity_poly.type
_entity_poly.pdbx_seq_one_letter_code
_entity_poly.pdbx_strand_id
1 'polypeptide(L)'
;MRSGPAAEPVPGIPRDATGPVFRAPWEAHAFAMVLTLHEKGLFVWPEWSTMLGEEIKKAQAAGDPDTGETYYFHWLATLPDARD
;
A
#
# COMPACT_ATOMS: atom_id res chain seq x y z
N MET A 1 13.22 3.72 27.29
CA MET A 1 12.24 3.62 26.19
C MET A 1 12.96 3.09 24.97
N ARG A 2 12.68 1.85 24.54
CA ARG A 2 13.12 1.40 23.21
C ARG A 2 12.10 1.98 22.23
N SER A 3 12.50 2.96 21.44
CA SER A 3 11.76 3.28 20.21
C SER A 3 11.75 1.99 19.39
N GLY A 4 10.59 1.37 19.22
CA GLY A 4 10.42 0.33 18.21
C GLY A 4 10.79 0.91 16.84
N PRO A 5 11.14 0.08 15.84
CA PRO A 5 11.43 0.61 14.52
C PRO A 5 10.22 1.43 14.10
N ALA A 6 10.40 2.74 13.94
CA ALA A 6 9.44 3.55 13.22
C ALA A 6 9.31 2.86 11.88
N ALA A 7 8.15 2.23 11.62
CA ALA A 7 7.92 1.46 10.41
C ALA A 7 8.44 2.31 9.24
N GLU A 8 9.39 1.76 8.50
CA GLU A 8 10.10 2.50 7.47
C GLU A 8 9.08 3.23 6.57
N PRO A 9 9.42 4.43 6.09
CA PRO A 9 8.48 5.20 5.29
C PRO A 9 8.09 4.44 4.04
N VAL A 10 6.88 3.88 4.07
CA VAL A 10 6.26 3.21 2.95
C VAL A 10 5.90 4.31 1.94
N PRO A 11 6.52 4.31 0.75
CA PRO A 11 6.32 5.36 -0.24
C PRO A 11 4.85 5.48 -0.64
N GLY A 12 4.34 6.71 -0.74
CA GLY A 12 3.00 6.99 -1.25
C GLY A 12 1.85 6.94 -0.25
N ILE A 13 2.07 6.52 1.00
CA ILE A 13 1.01 6.50 2.02
C ILE A 13 0.71 7.90 2.56
N PRO A 14 -0.57 8.32 2.63
CA PRO A 14 -0.99 9.47 3.43
C PRO A 14 -0.70 9.24 4.92
N ARG A 15 0.13 10.10 5.52
CA ARG A 15 0.56 9.98 6.92
C ARG A 15 0.28 11.26 7.69
N ASP A 16 -0.02 11.11 8.98
CA ASP A 16 -0.03 12.19 9.96
C ASP A 16 1.19 12.08 10.92
N ALA A 17 1.18 12.84 12.01
CA ALA A 17 2.27 12.84 13.00
C ALA A 17 2.46 11.48 13.72
N THR A 18 1.50 10.55 13.59
CA THR A 18 1.45 9.28 14.32
C THR A 18 1.58 8.06 13.40
N GLY A 19 1.29 8.20 12.10
CA GLY A 19 1.48 7.11 11.12
C GLY A 19 0.55 7.21 9.91
N PRO A 20 0.37 6.09 9.19
CA PRO A 20 -0.62 5.98 8.11
C PRO A 20 -2.03 6.38 8.57
N VAL A 21 -2.70 7.20 7.76
CA VAL A 21 -4.11 7.55 7.99
C VAL A 21 -5.00 6.59 7.21
N PHE A 22 -5.97 5.99 7.90
CA PHE A 22 -6.95 5.06 7.32
C PHE A 22 -8.36 5.65 7.47
N ARG A 23 -9.14 5.65 6.38
CA ARG A 23 -10.55 6.09 6.33
C ARG A 23 -11.50 5.02 6.89
N ALA A 24 -11.07 3.75 6.85
CA ALA A 24 -11.85 2.63 7.34
C ALA A 24 -10.95 1.50 7.87
N PRO A 25 -11.47 0.63 8.76
CA PRO A 25 -10.69 -0.48 9.33
C PRO A 25 -10.11 -1.45 8.27
N TRP A 26 -10.78 -1.62 7.13
CA TRP A 26 -10.30 -2.52 6.07
C TRP A 26 -9.03 -2.00 5.40
N GLU A 27 -8.80 -0.68 5.34
CA GLU A 27 -7.59 -0.09 4.76
C GLU A 27 -6.36 -0.43 5.61
N ALA A 28 -6.50 -0.43 6.93
CA ALA A 28 -5.45 -0.87 7.85
C ALA A 28 -5.11 -2.35 7.65
N HIS A 29 -6.11 -3.19 7.36
CA HIS A 29 -5.89 -4.60 7.05
C HIS A 29 -5.16 -4.77 5.70
N ALA A 30 -5.54 -4.01 4.67
CA ALA A 30 -4.85 -4.04 3.38
C ALA A 30 -3.38 -3.63 3.52
N PHE A 31 -3.11 -2.56 4.28
CA PHE A 31 -1.75 -2.14 4.62
C PHE A 31 -0.96 -3.25 5.34
N ALA A 32 -1.56 -3.88 6.36
CA ALA A 32 -0.91 -4.96 7.11
C ALA A 32 -0.59 -6.17 6.21
N MET A 33 -1.44 -6.49 5.23
CA MET A 33 -1.16 -7.55 4.25
C MET A 33 0.06 -7.23 3.38
N VAL A 34 0.10 -6.03 2.79
CA VAL A 34 1.26 -5.57 1.98
C VAL A 34 2.54 -5.62 2.81
N LEU A 35 2.50 -5.11 4.05
CA LEU A 35 3.65 -5.12 4.96
C LEU A 35 4.11 -6.55 5.28
N THR A 36 3.18 -7.46 5.58
CA THR A 36 3.50 -8.87 5.89
C THR A 36 4.16 -9.58 4.69
N LEU A 37 3.71 -9.31 3.47
CA LEU A 37 4.27 -9.93 2.27
C LEU A 37 5.66 -9.37 1.94
N HIS A 38 5.86 -8.07 2.15
CA HIS A 38 7.18 -7.44 2.07
C HIS A 38 8.15 -8.00 3.12
N GLU A 39 7.72 -8.14 4.38
CA GLU A 39 8.53 -8.72 5.46
C GLU A 39 8.92 -10.18 5.19
N LYS A 40 8.08 -10.91 4.43
CA LYS A 40 8.38 -12.26 3.94
C LYS A 40 9.31 -12.29 2.72
N GLY A 41 9.68 -11.13 2.16
CA GLY A 41 10.56 -11.01 1.01
C GLY A 41 9.92 -11.42 -0.32
N LEU A 42 8.58 -11.41 -0.41
CA LEU A 42 7.88 -11.77 -1.66
C LEU A 42 7.97 -10.68 -2.73
N PHE A 43 8.28 -9.45 -2.32
CA PHE A 43 8.62 -8.33 -3.20
C PHE A 43 9.46 -7.31 -2.41
N VAL A 44 10.07 -6.37 -3.14
CA VAL A 44 10.75 -5.21 -2.55
C VAL A 44 9.99 -3.91 -2.84
N TRP A 45 10.11 -2.93 -1.95
CA TRP A 45 9.37 -1.66 -2.06
C TRP A 45 9.50 -0.93 -3.41
N PRO A 46 10.70 -0.80 -4.02
CA PRO A 46 10.83 -0.05 -5.28
C PRO A 46 10.03 -0.69 -6.42
N GLU A 47 10.08 -2.02 -6.55
CA GLU A 47 9.38 -2.77 -7.58
C GLU A 47 7.87 -2.68 -7.38
N TRP A 48 7.40 -2.94 -6.17
CA TRP A 48 5.99 -2.88 -5.84
C TRP A 48 5.42 -1.46 -6.01
N SER A 49 6.18 -0.41 -5.64
CA SER A 49 5.76 0.98 -5.83
C SER A 49 5.64 1.34 -7.31
N THR A 50 6.48 0.78 -8.18
CA THR A 50 6.36 0.94 -9.64
C THR A 50 5.08 0.28 -10.14
N MET A 51 4.83 -0.97 -9.77
CA MET A 51 3.61 -1.69 -10.16
C MET A 51 2.34 -0.99 -9.68
N LEU A 52 2.35 -0.48 -8.44
CA LEU A 52 1.22 0.28 -7.89
C LEU A 52 0.96 1.55 -8.71
N GLY A 53 2.03 2.26 -9.09
CA GLY A 53 1.92 3.45 -9.92
C GLY A 53 1.34 3.16 -11.31
N GLU A 54 1.65 2.00 -11.89
CA GLU A 54 1.07 1.55 -13.16
C GLU A 54 -0.41 1.17 -13.01
N GLU A 55 -0.79 0.47 -11.94
CA GLU A 55 -2.18 0.09 -11.69
C GLU A 55 -3.05 1.33 -11.44
N ILE A 56 -2.57 2.31 -10.67
CA ILE A 56 -3.27 3.59 -10.47
C ILE A 56 -3.45 4.32 -11.80
N LYS A 57 -2.40 4.42 -12.64
CA LYS A 57 -2.50 5.07 -13.96
C LYS A 57 -3.51 4.39 -14.86
N LYS A 58 -3.55 3.05 -14.86
CA LYS A 58 -4.49 2.25 -15.63
C LYS A 58 -5.93 2.47 -15.15
N ALA A 59 -6.15 2.49 -13.83
CA ALA A 59 -7.45 2.78 -13.25
C ALA A 59 -7.93 4.19 -13.58
N GLN A 60 -7.05 5.20 -13.44
CA GLN A 60 -7.34 6.58 -13.82
C GLN A 60 -7.70 6.70 -15.30
N ALA A 61 -6.98 6.02 -16.19
CA ALA A 61 -7.30 5.96 -17.61
C ALA A 61 -8.66 5.29 -17.89
N ALA A 62 -9.13 4.41 -17.00
CA ALA A 62 -10.46 3.78 -17.05
C ALA A 62 -11.57 4.61 -16.38
N GLY A 63 -11.26 5.81 -15.87
CA GLY A 63 -12.22 6.72 -15.26
C GLY A 63 -12.25 6.73 -13.73
N ASP A 64 -11.27 6.10 -13.07
CA ASP A 64 -11.15 6.12 -11.62
C ASP A 64 -10.82 7.54 -11.11
N PRO A 65 -11.62 8.11 -10.18
CA PRO A 65 -11.39 9.45 -9.67
C PRO A 65 -10.14 9.53 -8.78
N ASP A 66 -9.33 10.58 -8.97
CA ASP A 66 -8.13 10.86 -8.18
C ASP A 66 -8.45 11.52 -6.82
N THR A 67 -9.35 10.90 -6.04
CA THR A 67 -9.80 11.37 -4.70
C THR A 67 -9.13 10.60 -3.56
N GLY A 68 -8.35 9.57 -3.89
CA GLY A 68 -7.72 8.65 -2.96
C GLY A 68 -8.69 7.64 -2.31
N GLU A 69 -9.97 7.61 -2.70
CA GLU A 69 -10.95 6.63 -2.21
C GLU A 69 -10.63 5.20 -2.68
N THR A 70 -9.99 5.07 -3.83
CA THR A 70 -9.61 3.79 -4.44
C THR A 70 -8.18 3.37 -4.14
N TYR A 71 -7.43 4.18 -3.39
CA TYR A 71 -5.99 3.98 -3.18
C TYR A 71 -5.64 2.61 -2.59
N TYR A 72 -6.29 2.21 -1.49
CA TYR A 72 -6.05 0.91 -0.88
C TYR A 72 -6.66 -0.27 -1.68
N PHE A 73 -7.56 -0.02 -2.64
CA PHE A 73 -7.97 -1.04 -3.59
C PHE A 73 -6.85 -1.32 -4.61
N HIS A 74 -6.17 -0.27 -5.08
CA HIS A 74 -5.00 -0.42 -5.95
C HIS A 74 -3.86 -1.16 -5.26
N TRP A 75 -3.69 -0.96 -3.95
CA TRP A 75 -2.74 -1.74 -3.14
C TRP A 75 -3.00 -3.23 -3.20
N LEU A 76 -4.25 -3.63 -3.00
CA LEU A 76 -4.66 -5.03 -3.03
C LEU A 76 -4.54 -5.63 -4.43
N ALA A 77 -4.87 -4.85 -5.47
CA ALA A 77 -4.71 -5.26 -6.86
C ALA A 77 -3.24 -5.46 -7.28
N THR A 78 -2.30 -4.81 -6.58
CA THR A 78 -0.86 -4.90 -6.84
C THR A 78 -0.19 -6.07 -6.09
N LEU A 79 -0.92 -6.80 -5.25
CA LEU A 79 -0.34 -7.93 -4.52
C LEU A 79 0.05 -9.05 -5.50
N PRO A 80 1.24 -9.66 -5.34
CA PRO A 80 1.57 -10.87 -6.08
C PRO A 80 0.54 -11.96 -5.77
N ASP A 81 0.15 -12.75 -6.77
CA ASP A 81 -0.74 -13.88 -6.61
C ASP A 81 -0.24 -14.79 -5.48
N ALA A 82 -1.01 -14.91 -4.39
CA ALA A 82 -0.69 -15.78 -3.25
C ALA A 82 -0.99 -17.26 -3.55
N ARG A 83 -0.77 -17.70 -4.80
CA ARG A 83 -0.93 -19.10 -5.21
C ARG A 83 0.40 -19.83 -5.05
N ASP A 84 0.68 -20.27 -3.84
CA ASP A 84 1.43 -21.50 -3.57
C ASP A 84 0.84 -22.19 -2.34
#